data_AF-A0A183AYT9-F1
#
_entry.id   AF-A0A183AYT9-F1
#
_cell.length_a   1.000
_cell.length_b   1.000
_cell.length_c   1.000
_cell.angle_alpha   90.00
_cell.angle_beta   90.00
_cell.angle_gamma   90.00
#
_symmetry.space_group_name_H-M   'P 1'
#
loop_
_entity.id
_entity.type
_entity.pdbx_description
1 polymer ?
#
loop_
_entity_poly.entity_id
_entity_poly.type
_entity_poly.pdbx_seq_one_letter_code
_entity_poly.pdbx_strand_id
1 'polypeptide(L)'
;LAFTHPSYHQLRGDCYQRLEFLGDAVLDYVITRFLYEDSTQHSPGVLTDLRSALVNNNIFAALAVRIGLHVYLRASSPQLLHTIDTFVRRSSHYDTHFPLEVSDDVEIPKALGDIFESLAGAIFLDSGMSLDTVWTVFYPLMKERIERYTACIPKSPVRQLLELEPEGTKFERPRRTADGRISVCAHVLGKGRFYGIGRNYRLAKSLAAKRALRVLHKLQETQHTSGPNGTVAPASSLTTNR
;
A
#
# COMPACT_ATOMS: atom_id res chain seq x y z
N LEU A 1 -23.97 12.52 11.23
CA LEU A 1 -22.85 12.29 12.18
C LEU A 1 -21.58 11.84 11.46
N ALA A 2 -21.68 10.92 10.48
CA ALA A 2 -20.54 10.40 9.70
C ALA A 2 -19.60 11.48 9.09
N PHE A 3 -20.12 12.66 8.75
CA PHE A 3 -19.31 13.75 8.16
C PHE A 3 -19.02 14.91 9.13
N THR A 4 -19.04 14.67 10.45
CA THR A 4 -18.72 15.70 11.46
C THR A 4 -17.38 15.42 12.10
N HIS A 5 -16.38 16.26 11.83
CA HIS A 5 -15.05 16.17 12.45
C HIS A 5 -15.09 16.65 13.92
N PRO A 6 -14.27 16.08 14.84
CA PRO A 6 -14.22 16.49 16.25
C PRO A 6 -13.99 17.98 16.51
N SER A 7 -13.32 18.68 15.58
CA SER A 7 -13.09 20.13 15.70
C SER A 7 -14.33 20.99 15.46
N TYR A 8 -15.43 20.41 14.98
CA TYR A 8 -16.67 21.13 14.71
C TYR A 8 -17.47 21.33 16.02
N HIS A 9 -17.12 22.38 16.76
CA HIS A 9 -17.58 22.67 18.14
C HIS A 9 -19.08 22.93 18.34
N GLN A 10 -19.89 22.92 17.28
CA GLN A 10 -21.33 23.21 17.39
C GLN A 10 -22.17 22.04 17.93
N LEU A 11 -21.63 20.81 17.97
CA LEU A 11 -22.36 19.63 18.45
C LEU A 11 -21.67 19.08 19.70
N ARG A 12 -22.16 19.47 20.89
CA ARG A 12 -21.93 18.71 22.13
C ARG A 12 -22.63 17.36 22.00
N GLY A 13 -21.99 16.35 21.43
CA GLY A 13 -22.65 15.04 21.34
C GLY A 13 -21.84 13.96 20.66
N ASP A 14 -21.77 13.97 19.33
CA ASP A 14 -21.17 12.87 18.58
C ASP A 14 -20.46 13.40 17.33
N CYS A 15 -19.22 12.94 17.15
CA CYS A 15 -18.45 13.09 15.91
C CYS A 15 -18.41 11.75 15.18
N TYR A 16 -17.77 11.71 14.01
CA TYR A 16 -17.73 10.49 13.20
C TYR A 16 -16.96 9.33 13.85
N GLN A 17 -16.16 9.57 14.90
CA GLN A 17 -15.18 8.60 15.43
C GLN A 17 -15.79 7.26 15.88
N ARG A 18 -17.01 7.25 16.45
CA ARG A 18 -17.68 6.00 16.82
C ARG A 18 -18.15 5.21 15.60
N LEU A 19 -18.57 5.91 14.55
CA LEU A 19 -18.97 5.30 13.29
C LEU A 19 -17.75 4.83 12.50
N GLU A 20 -16.65 5.58 12.52
CA GLU A 20 -15.34 5.18 11.97
C GLU A 20 -14.87 3.88 12.61
N PHE A 21 -14.85 3.80 13.94
CA PHE A 21 -14.44 2.59 14.66
C PHE A 21 -15.27 1.36 14.25
N LEU A 22 -16.59 1.50 14.11
CA LEU A 22 -17.46 0.42 13.65
C LEU A 22 -17.23 0.10 12.18
N GLY A 23 -17.11 1.13 11.36
CA GLY A 23 -16.95 1.05 9.90
C GLY A 23 -15.64 0.40 9.47
N ASP A 24 -14.54 0.64 10.19
CA ASP A 24 -13.24 -0.02 9.98
C ASP A 24 -13.38 -1.54 10.04
N ALA A 25 -13.98 -2.06 11.12
CA ALA A 25 -14.21 -3.49 11.29
C ALA A 25 -15.18 -4.05 10.23
N VAL A 26 -16.23 -3.30 9.88
CA VAL A 26 -17.19 -3.70 8.84
C VAL A 26 -16.50 -3.80 7.47
N LEU A 27 -15.72 -2.78 7.08
CA LEU A 27 -15.00 -2.75 5.81
C LEU A 27 -13.93 -3.84 5.75
N ASP A 28 -13.15 -4.04 6.81
CA ASP A 28 -12.16 -5.13 6.88
C ASP A 28 -12.84 -6.48 6.65
N TYR A 29 -13.98 -6.73 7.31
CA TYR A 29 -14.72 -7.98 7.14
C TYR A 29 -15.25 -8.17 5.72
N VAL A 30 -16.01 -7.21 5.16
CA VAL A 30 -16.66 -7.41 3.84
C VAL A 30 -15.64 -7.54 2.72
N ILE A 31 -14.52 -6.80 2.80
CA ILE A 31 -13.41 -6.92 1.85
C ILE A 31 -12.70 -8.27 2.02
N THR A 32 -12.43 -8.69 3.26
CA THR A 32 -11.80 -9.99 3.53
C THR A 32 -12.68 -11.16 3.07
N ARG A 33 -13.99 -11.09 3.31
CA ARG A 33 -14.97 -12.08 2.84
C ARG A 33 -14.91 -12.20 1.31
N PHE A 34 -14.96 -11.06 0.60
CA PHE A 34 -14.85 -11.04 -0.86
C PHE A 34 -13.54 -11.67 -1.36
N LEU A 35 -12.40 -11.34 -0.75
CA LEU A 35 -11.11 -11.92 -1.13
C LEU A 35 -11.01 -13.42 -0.84
N TYR A 36 -11.66 -13.89 0.22
CA TYR A 36 -11.69 -15.30 0.61
C TYR A 36 -12.58 -16.13 -0.32
N GLU A 37 -13.71 -15.57 -0.75
CA GLU A 37 -14.66 -16.21 -1.67
C GLU A 37 -14.22 -16.17 -3.13
N ASP A 38 -13.15 -15.42 -3.46
CA ASP A 38 -12.64 -15.31 -4.81
C ASP A 38 -12.16 -16.68 -5.35
N SER A 39 -12.56 -16.97 -6.59
CA SER A 39 -12.37 -18.27 -7.25
C SER A 39 -10.89 -18.63 -7.49
N THR A 40 -10.00 -17.64 -7.44
CA THR A 40 -8.56 -17.83 -7.66
C THR A 40 -7.86 -18.57 -6.52
N GLN A 41 -8.51 -18.76 -5.36
CA GLN A 41 -7.98 -19.49 -4.21
C GLN A 41 -6.56 -19.03 -3.81
N HIS A 42 -6.43 -17.72 -3.58
CA HIS A 42 -5.17 -17.09 -3.19
C HIS A 42 -4.55 -17.71 -1.92
N SER A 43 -3.21 -17.81 -1.88
CA SER A 43 -2.50 -18.26 -0.68
C SER A 43 -2.71 -17.30 0.51
N PRO A 44 -2.60 -17.78 1.77
CA PRO A 44 -2.79 -16.93 2.96
C PRO A 44 -1.92 -15.66 2.98
N GLY A 45 -0.69 -15.76 2.48
CA GLY A 45 0.19 -14.60 2.34
C GLY A 45 -0.36 -13.59 1.33
N VAL A 46 -0.85 -14.06 0.17
CA VAL A 46 -1.42 -13.18 -0.88
C VAL A 46 -2.68 -12.50 -0.38
N LEU A 47 -3.56 -13.21 0.31
CA LEU A 47 -4.74 -12.62 0.96
C LEU A 47 -4.33 -11.52 1.95
N THR A 48 -3.25 -11.73 2.71
CA THR A 48 -2.72 -10.72 3.63
C THR A 48 -2.23 -9.47 2.90
N ASP A 49 -1.52 -9.63 1.77
CA ASP A 49 -1.04 -8.51 0.95
C ASP A 49 -2.20 -7.76 0.29
N LEU A 50 -3.16 -8.47 -0.32
CA LEU A 50 -4.37 -7.89 -0.94
C LEU A 50 -5.20 -7.12 0.07
N ARG A 51 -5.49 -7.72 1.24
CA ARG A 51 -6.21 -7.04 2.31
C ARG A 51 -5.48 -5.79 2.77
N SER A 52 -4.17 -5.87 3.00
CA SER A 52 -3.36 -4.70 3.41
C SER A 52 -3.32 -3.59 2.35
N ALA A 53 -3.47 -3.95 1.08
CA ALA A 53 -3.50 -3.00 -0.03
C ALA A 53 -4.89 -2.35 -0.19
N LEU A 54 -5.97 -3.11 0.00
CA LEU A 54 -7.36 -2.65 -0.16
C LEU A 54 -7.91 -1.94 1.08
N VAL A 55 -7.63 -2.47 2.26
CA VAL A 55 -8.02 -1.92 3.57
C VAL A 55 -6.90 -1.00 4.02
N ASN A 56 -6.91 0.23 3.51
CA ASN A 56 -5.86 1.21 3.74
C ASN A 56 -6.45 2.62 3.75
N ASN A 57 -6.22 3.36 4.84
CA ASN A 57 -6.74 4.71 5.00
C ASN A 57 -6.33 5.66 3.84
N ASN A 58 -5.14 5.50 3.25
CA ASN A 58 -4.74 6.29 2.08
C ASN A 58 -5.61 5.99 0.85
N ILE A 59 -5.98 4.72 0.69
CA ILE A 59 -6.87 4.27 -0.38
C ILE A 59 -8.27 4.84 -0.13
N PHE A 60 -8.79 4.74 1.09
CA PHE A 60 -10.08 5.29 1.47
C PHE A 60 -10.14 6.82 1.30
N ALA A 61 -9.09 7.55 1.71
CA ALA A 61 -9.00 8.99 1.51
C ALA A 61 -9.09 9.39 0.03
N ALA A 62 -8.37 8.68 -0.85
CA ALA A 62 -8.44 8.94 -2.28
C ALA A 62 -9.82 8.60 -2.88
N LEU A 63 -10.48 7.54 -2.40
CA LEU A 63 -11.85 7.20 -2.81
C LEU A 63 -12.87 8.24 -2.31
N ALA A 64 -12.71 8.71 -1.07
CA ALA A 64 -13.54 9.77 -0.49
C ALA A 64 -13.46 11.07 -1.30
N VAL A 65 -12.28 11.44 -1.81
CA VAL A 65 -12.17 12.57 -2.74
C VAL A 65 -12.89 12.27 -4.05
N ARG A 66 -12.63 11.11 -4.65
CA ARG A 66 -13.18 10.69 -5.95
C ARG A 66 -14.70 10.76 -6.00
N ILE A 67 -15.36 10.37 -4.91
CA ILE A 67 -16.84 10.35 -4.84
C ILE A 67 -17.42 11.63 -4.20
N GLY A 68 -16.58 12.64 -3.93
CA GLY A 68 -17.03 13.94 -3.43
C GLY A 68 -17.31 14.03 -1.92
N LEU A 69 -16.96 13.03 -1.11
CA LEU A 69 -17.22 13.06 0.35
C LEU A 69 -16.56 14.25 1.05
N HIS A 70 -15.40 14.67 0.56
CA HIS A 70 -14.65 15.80 1.11
C HIS A 70 -15.47 17.11 1.15
N VAL A 71 -16.44 17.29 0.26
CA VAL A 71 -17.32 18.48 0.22
C VAL A 71 -18.32 18.49 1.37
N TYR A 72 -18.70 17.31 1.88
CA TYR A 72 -19.67 17.16 2.96
C TYR A 72 -19.02 17.17 4.35
N LEU A 73 -17.69 17.12 4.43
CA LEU A 73 -16.96 17.13 5.69
C LEU A 73 -17.14 18.48 6.41
N ARG A 74 -17.72 18.43 7.62
CA ARG A 74 -17.84 19.58 8.52
C ARG A 74 -16.67 19.59 9.49
N ALA A 75 -15.76 20.55 9.33
CA ALA A 75 -14.60 20.74 10.20
C ALA A 75 -14.33 22.24 10.43
N SER A 76 -13.76 22.59 11.58
CA SER A 76 -13.40 23.98 11.92
C SER A 76 -11.89 24.20 12.08
N SER A 77 -11.06 23.22 11.68
CA SER A 77 -9.60 23.31 11.75
C SER A 77 -9.03 23.85 10.43
N PRO A 78 -8.44 25.07 10.39
CA PRO A 78 -7.89 25.63 9.15
C PRO A 78 -6.77 24.78 8.56
N GLN A 79 -5.90 24.22 9.42
CA GLN A 79 -4.79 23.36 8.99
C GLN A 79 -5.31 22.11 8.28
N LEU A 80 -6.32 21.44 8.84
CA LEU A 80 -6.92 20.26 8.22
C LEU A 80 -7.55 20.60 6.87
N LEU A 81 -8.32 21.69 6.81
CA LEU A 81 -8.96 22.12 5.57
C LEU A 81 -7.93 22.46 4.49
N HIS A 82 -6.80 23.08 4.85
CA HIS A 82 -5.70 23.33 3.92
C HIS A 82 -5.04 22.05 3.39
N THR A 83 -4.80 21.06 4.25
CA THR A 83 -4.27 19.75 3.83
C THR A 83 -5.23 19.03 2.89
N ILE A 84 -6.55 19.08 3.18
CA ILE A 84 -7.59 18.51 2.32
C ILE A 84 -7.62 19.20 0.96
N ASP A 85 -7.66 20.53 0.92
CA ASP A 85 -7.67 21.29 -0.33
C ASP A 85 -6.42 20.99 -1.19
N THR A 86 -5.24 20.93 -0.56
CA THR A 86 -3.99 20.55 -1.24
C THR A 86 -4.07 19.15 -1.84
N PHE A 87 -4.61 18.19 -1.08
CA PHE A 87 -4.79 16.81 -1.52
C PHE A 87 -5.82 16.67 -2.64
N VAL A 88 -6.95 17.38 -2.54
CA VAL A 88 -8.04 17.37 -3.54
C VAL A 88 -7.56 17.95 -4.87
N ARG A 89 -6.91 19.13 -4.86
CA ARG A 89 -6.37 19.76 -6.08
C ARG A 89 -5.37 18.86 -6.80
N ARG A 90 -4.55 18.14 -6.03
CA ARG A 90 -3.60 17.18 -6.58
C ARG A 90 -4.30 15.96 -7.17
N SER A 91 -5.34 15.45 -6.49
CA SER A 91 -6.12 14.29 -6.92
C SER A 91 -6.90 14.58 -8.21
N SER A 92 -7.38 15.80 -8.42
CA SER A 92 -8.05 16.22 -9.66
C SER A 92 -7.14 16.21 -10.90
N HIS A 93 -5.82 16.15 -10.74
CA HIS A 93 -4.87 15.99 -11.86
C HIS A 93 -4.56 14.52 -12.18
N TYR A 94 -4.94 13.58 -11.31
CA TYR A 94 -4.79 12.15 -11.56
C TYR A 94 -6.13 11.59 -12.01
N ASP A 95 -6.40 11.70 -13.31
CA ASP A 95 -7.72 11.45 -13.88
C ASP A 95 -8.19 9.98 -13.79
N THR A 96 -7.30 9.03 -13.47
CA THR A 96 -7.67 7.61 -13.50
C THR A 96 -6.74 6.70 -12.71
N HIS A 97 -5.52 7.14 -12.40
CA HIS A 97 -4.51 6.29 -11.78
C HIS A 97 -3.84 7.05 -10.66
N PHE A 98 -4.51 7.14 -9.51
CA PHE A 98 -3.84 7.52 -8.29
C PHE A 98 -2.71 6.52 -8.07
N PRO A 99 -1.43 6.92 -8.15
CA PRO A 99 -0.34 5.96 -8.08
C PRO A 99 -0.43 5.21 -6.75
N LEU A 100 -0.32 3.89 -6.83
CA LEU A 100 -0.06 2.97 -5.71
C LEU A 100 1.00 3.50 -4.73
N GLU A 101 1.86 4.40 -5.20
CA GLU A 101 2.85 5.14 -4.44
C GLU A 101 2.52 6.63 -4.49
N VAL A 102 1.76 7.11 -3.50
CA VAL A 102 1.72 8.53 -3.20
C VAL A 102 3.17 8.95 -2.95
N SER A 103 3.69 9.90 -3.72
CA SER A 103 5.01 10.47 -3.53
C SER A 103 5.20 10.80 -2.04
N ASP A 104 6.34 10.39 -1.45
CA ASP A 104 6.65 10.50 -0.01
C ASP A 104 6.45 11.92 0.58
N ASP A 105 6.35 12.93 -0.27
CA ASP A 105 6.21 14.35 0.06
C ASP A 105 4.75 14.83 0.24
N VAL A 106 3.74 14.00 -0.07
CA VAL A 106 2.32 14.40 0.07
C VAL A 106 1.73 13.87 1.36
N GLU A 107 1.35 14.79 2.24
CA GLU A 107 0.58 14.48 3.43
C GLU A 107 -0.88 14.18 3.07
N ILE A 108 -1.33 12.96 3.38
CA ILE A 108 -2.70 12.52 3.14
C ILE A 108 -3.52 12.80 4.41
N PRO A 109 -4.60 13.60 4.34
CA PRO A 109 -5.41 13.91 5.50
C PRO A 109 -6.24 12.70 5.92
N LYS A 110 -5.87 12.10 7.06
CA LYS A 110 -6.53 10.90 7.62
C LYS A 110 -8.04 11.01 7.70
N ALA A 111 -8.54 12.19 8.07
CA ALA A 111 -9.97 12.49 8.17
C ALA A 111 -10.78 12.10 6.93
N LEU A 112 -10.19 12.08 5.73
CA LEU A 112 -10.88 11.63 4.52
C LEU A 112 -11.08 10.11 4.48
N GLY A 113 -10.11 9.33 4.97
CA GLY A 113 -10.28 7.89 5.15
C GLY A 113 -11.27 7.60 6.28
N ASP A 114 -11.15 8.34 7.38
CA ASP A 114 -12.03 8.16 8.55
C ASP A 114 -13.51 8.40 8.19
N ILE A 115 -13.83 9.40 7.36
CA ILE A 115 -15.23 9.61 6.92
C ILE A 115 -15.72 8.58 5.90
N PHE A 116 -14.81 7.91 5.18
CA PHE A 116 -15.18 6.81 4.29
C PHE A 116 -15.57 5.58 5.13
N GLU A 117 -14.81 5.28 6.18
CA GLU A 117 -15.12 4.25 7.17
C GLU A 117 -16.40 4.60 7.95
N SER A 118 -16.53 5.85 8.41
CA SER A 118 -17.72 6.28 9.15
C SER A 118 -19.00 6.21 8.32
N LEU A 119 -18.92 6.41 7.00
CA LEU A 119 -20.04 6.20 6.09
C LEU A 119 -20.44 4.72 6.04
N ALA A 120 -19.48 3.80 6.03
CA ALA A 120 -19.76 2.36 6.11
C ALA A 120 -20.46 2.00 7.42
N GLY A 121 -19.95 2.52 8.56
CA GLY A 121 -20.59 2.34 9.86
C GLY A 121 -22.00 2.92 9.92
N ALA A 122 -22.24 4.07 9.27
CA ALA A 122 -23.56 4.68 9.20
C ALA A 122 -24.54 3.84 8.37
N ILE A 123 -24.15 3.38 7.18
CA ILE A 123 -24.98 2.50 6.33
C ILE A 123 -25.26 1.18 7.03
N PHE A 124 -24.26 0.62 7.72
CA PHE A 124 -24.45 -0.61 8.49
C PHE A 124 -25.54 -0.45 9.54
N LEU A 125 -25.53 0.64 10.31
CA LEU A 125 -26.57 0.89 11.33
C LEU A 125 -27.93 1.23 10.70
N ASP A 126 -27.95 2.06 9.66
CA ASP A 126 -29.19 2.48 8.96
C ASP A 126 -29.91 1.31 8.29
N SER A 127 -29.15 0.34 7.78
CA SER A 127 -29.67 -0.87 7.15
C SER A 127 -30.06 -2.00 8.13
N GLY A 128 -30.06 -1.72 9.45
CA GLY A 128 -30.37 -2.75 10.45
C GLY A 128 -29.27 -3.80 10.61
N MET A 129 -28.00 -3.38 10.50
CA MET A 129 -26.79 -4.22 10.60
C MET A 129 -26.59 -5.19 9.43
N SER A 130 -26.94 -4.76 8.20
CA SER A 130 -26.76 -5.57 6.99
C SER A 130 -25.38 -5.36 6.34
N LEU A 131 -24.52 -6.38 6.43
CA LEU A 131 -23.21 -6.39 5.75
C LEU A 131 -23.36 -6.42 4.23
N ASP A 132 -24.40 -7.07 3.71
CA ASP A 132 -24.65 -7.16 2.27
C ASP A 132 -25.11 -5.83 1.68
N THR A 133 -25.86 -5.04 2.46
CA THR A 133 -26.22 -3.67 2.06
C THR A 133 -24.98 -2.78 2.00
N VAL A 134 -24.10 -2.84 3.01
CA VAL A 134 -22.82 -2.12 2.99
C VAL A 134 -21.99 -2.52 1.77
N TRP A 135 -21.86 -3.83 1.51
CA TRP A 135 -21.12 -4.32 0.35
C TRP A 135 -21.71 -3.84 -0.97
N THR A 136 -23.03 -3.86 -1.12
CA THR A 136 -23.72 -3.39 -2.33
C THR A 136 -23.43 -1.92 -2.62
N VAL A 137 -23.31 -1.09 -1.58
CA VAL A 137 -22.96 0.33 -1.72
C VAL A 137 -21.46 0.53 -1.99
N PHE A 138 -20.59 -0.16 -1.26
CA PHE A 138 -19.13 0.07 -1.32
C PHE A 138 -18.43 -0.64 -2.47
N TYR A 139 -18.91 -1.80 -2.89
CA TYR A 139 -18.28 -2.58 -3.96
C TYR A 139 -18.11 -1.78 -5.25
N PRO A 140 -19.13 -1.09 -5.80
CA PRO A 140 -18.95 -0.27 -7.00
C PRO A 140 -17.91 0.85 -6.83
N LEU A 141 -17.79 1.41 -5.62
CA LEU A 141 -16.84 2.48 -5.32
C LEU A 141 -15.39 1.97 -5.30
N MET A 142 -15.20 0.71 -4.90
CA MET A 142 -13.90 0.06 -4.74
C MET A 142 -13.52 -0.86 -5.92
N LYS A 143 -14.47 -1.22 -6.78
CA LYS A 143 -14.36 -2.25 -7.83
C LYS A 143 -13.09 -2.11 -8.66
N GLU A 144 -12.84 -0.93 -9.21
CA GLU A 144 -11.66 -0.67 -10.05
C GLU A 144 -10.34 -0.98 -9.33
N ARG A 145 -10.25 -0.67 -8.02
CA ARG A 145 -9.04 -0.93 -7.23
C ARG A 145 -8.91 -2.39 -6.86
N ILE A 146 -10.03 -3.02 -6.53
CA ILE A 146 -10.11 -4.46 -6.28
C ILE A 146 -9.58 -5.20 -7.52
N GLU A 147 -10.16 -4.94 -8.70
CA GLU A 147 -9.77 -5.57 -9.97
C GLU A 147 -8.30 -5.33 -10.30
N ARG A 148 -7.77 -4.13 -10.04
CA ARG A 148 -6.35 -3.83 -10.28
C ARG A 148 -5.42 -4.64 -9.38
N TYR A 149 -5.73 -4.76 -8.09
CA TYR A 149 -4.88 -5.47 -7.14
C TYR A 149 -5.02 -6.99 -7.25
N THR A 150 -6.18 -7.50 -7.62
CA THR A 150 -6.35 -8.93 -7.93
C THR A 150 -5.64 -9.31 -9.23
N ALA A 151 -5.64 -8.43 -10.24
CA ALA A 151 -4.90 -8.65 -11.50
C ALA A 151 -3.37 -8.52 -11.34
N CYS A 152 -2.91 -7.61 -10.48
CA CYS A 152 -1.49 -7.40 -10.19
C CYS A 152 -1.29 -7.25 -8.68
N ILE A 153 -1.04 -8.39 -8.01
CA ILE A 153 -0.89 -8.45 -6.56
C ILE A 153 0.32 -7.61 -6.13
N PRO A 154 0.11 -6.50 -5.39
CA PRO A 154 1.21 -5.69 -4.89
C PRO A 154 1.90 -6.46 -3.76
N LYS A 155 2.94 -7.22 -4.09
CA LYS A 155 3.75 -7.91 -3.07
C LYS A 155 4.53 -6.89 -2.26
N SER A 156 4.48 -6.99 -0.94
CA SER A 156 5.29 -6.10 -0.09
C SER A 156 6.78 -6.27 -0.38
N PRO A 157 7.61 -5.20 -0.34
CA PRO A 157 9.05 -5.31 -0.60
C PRO A 157 9.75 -6.29 0.34
N VAL A 158 9.29 -6.39 1.59
CA VAL A 158 9.82 -7.34 2.57
C VAL A 158 9.54 -8.77 2.12
N ARG A 159 8.32 -9.06 1.67
CA ARG A 159 7.95 -10.40 1.19
C ARG A 159 8.70 -10.77 -0.08
N GLN A 160 8.75 -9.87 -1.06
CA GLN A 160 9.52 -10.09 -2.29
C GLN A 160 10.99 -10.44 -1.97
N LEU A 161 11.60 -9.75 -1.00
CA LEU A 161 12.97 -10.05 -0.58
C LEU A 161 13.10 -11.41 0.09
N LEU A 162 12.17 -11.78 0.97
CA LEU A 162 12.18 -13.07 1.66
C LEU A 162 11.87 -14.24 0.71
N GLU A 163 11.06 -14.02 -0.34
CA GLU A 163 10.81 -15.04 -1.36
C GLU A 163 12.03 -15.25 -2.28
N LEU A 164 12.79 -14.18 -2.58
CA LEU A 164 14.02 -14.27 -3.36
C LEU A 164 15.18 -14.89 -2.57
N GLU A 165 15.28 -14.58 -1.28
CA GLU A 165 16.40 -14.98 -0.40
C GLU A 165 15.88 -15.49 0.96
N PRO A 166 15.19 -16.65 1.00
CA PRO A 166 14.49 -17.15 2.19
C PRO A 166 15.41 -17.49 3.37
N GLU A 167 16.54 -18.12 3.10
CA GLU A 167 17.55 -18.50 4.10
C GLU A 167 18.59 -17.37 4.30
N GLY A 168 18.73 -16.48 3.32
CA GLY A 168 19.78 -15.46 3.26
C GLY A 168 19.44 -14.14 3.93
N THR A 169 18.15 -13.84 4.17
CA THR A 169 17.72 -12.52 4.64
C THR A 169 17.41 -12.49 6.14
N LYS A 170 18.12 -11.64 6.89
CA LYS A 170 17.85 -11.36 8.31
C LYS A 170 17.66 -9.87 8.54
N PHE A 171 16.55 -9.49 9.19
CA PHE A 171 16.31 -8.12 9.64
C PHE A 171 16.84 -7.94 11.06
N GLU A 172 17.73 -6.97 11.24
CA GLU A 172 18.28 -6.65 12.56
C GLU A 172 17.27 -5.89 13.43
N ARG A 173 17.55 -5.85 14.74
CA ARG A 173 16.76 -5.07 15.70
C ARG A 173 16.77 -3.58 15.30
N PRO A 174 15.62 -2.90 15.37
CA PRO A 174 15.52 -1.49 15.00
C PRO A 174 16.39 -0.62 15.92
N ARG A 175 17.02 0.40 15.33
CA ARG A 175 17.79 1.42 16.04
C ARG A 175 17.12 2.78 15.89
N ARG A 176 17.17 3.63 16.92
CA ARG A 176 16.75 5.03 16.79
C ARG A 176 17.92 5.88 16.29
N THR A 177 17.66 6.73 15.30
CA THR A 177 18.63 7.71 14.81
C THR A 177 18.63 8.95 15.70
N ALA A 178 19.66 9.81 15.56
CA ALA A 178 19.76 11.08 16.28
C ALA A 178 18.50 11.95 16.10
N ASP A 179 17.93 11.95 14.90
CA ASP A 179 16.72 12.71 14.55
C ASP A 179 15.40 12.07 15.05
N GLY A 180 15.46 11.05 15.91
CA GLY A 180 14.29 10.36 16.46
C GLY A 180 13.59 9.37 15.52
N ARG A 181 14.06 9.20 14.29
CA ARG A 181 13.54 8.22 13.32
C ARG A 181 13.99 6.79 13.64
N ILE A 182 13.35 5.80 13.01
CA ILE A 182 13.70 4.38 13.16
C ILE A 182 14.53 3.93 11.95
N SER A 183 15.67 3.31 12.23
CA SER A 183 16.55 2.67 11.26
C SER A 183 16.48 1.14 11.41
N VAL A 184 16.31 0.44 10.28
CA VAL A 184 16.29 -1.02 10.19
C VAL A 184 17.33 -1.46 9.17
N CYS A 185 18.09 -2.51 9.50
CA CYS A 185 19.07 -3.12 8.60
C CYS A 185 18.55 -4.47 8.11
N ALA A 186 18.45 -4.65 6.80
CA ALA A 186 18.27 -5.94 6.14
C ALA A 186 19.65 -6.48 5.75
N HIS A 187 20.10 -7.54 6.41
CA HIS A 187 21.30 -8.26 6.04
C HIS A 187 20.93 -9.39 5.10
N VAL A 188 21.50 -9.39 3.90
CA VAL A 188 21.30 -10.43 2.89
C VAL A 188 22.63 -11.14 2.68
N LEU A 189 22.68 -12.44 2.98
CA LEU A 189 23.88 -13.26 2.93
C LEU A 189 24.53 -13.20 1.54
N GLY A 190 25.83 -12.90 1.50
CA GLY A 190 26.57 -12.77 0.23
C GLY A 190 26.26 -11.52 -0.61
N LYS A 191 25.33 -10.66 -0.18
CA LYS A 191 24.89 -9.47 -0.93
C LYS A 191 25.05 -8.16 -0.14
N GLY A 192 25.19 -8.25 1.19
CA GLY A 192 25.58 -7.14 2.05
C GLY A 192 24.51 -6.72 3.06
N ARG A 193 24.53 -5.44 3.43
CA ARG A 193 23.67 -4.84 4.46
C ARG A 193 22.98 -3.61 3.88
N PHE A 194 21.64 -3.58 3.96
CA PHE A 194 20.82 -2.52 3.42
C PHE A 194 20.04 -1.83 4.53
N TYR A 195 20.18 -0.51 4.63
CA TYR A 195 19.57 0.28 5.69
C TYR A 195 18.32 0.99 5.16
N GLY A 196 17.25 1.01 5.94
CA GLY A 196 16.06 1.81 5.69
C GLY A 196 15.72 2.65 6.91
N ILE A 197 15.44 3.94 6.70
CA ILE A 197 15.10 4.89 7.76
C ILE A 197 13.68 5.37 7.52
N GLY A 198 12.82 5.24 8.53
CA GLY A 198 11.42 5.61 8.44
C GLY A 198 10.90 6.23 9.73
N ARG A 199 9.72 6.86 9.62
CA ARG A 199 9.01 7.45 10.78
C ARG A 199 8.52 6.36 11.76
N ASN A 200 8.39 5.12 11.30
CA ASN A 200 8.04 3.96 12.11
C ASN A 200 8.77 2.68 11.62
N TYR A 201 8.68 1.60 12.39
CA TYR A 201 9.37 0.33 12.11
C TYR A 201 8.95 -0.28 10.76
N ARG A 202 7.66 -0.23 10.43
CA ARG A 202 7.10 -0.81 9.21
C ARG A 202 7.68 -0.15 7.95
N LEU A 203 7.72 1.18 7.92
CA LEU A 203 8.30 1.97 6.84
C LEU A 203 9.81 1.75 6.74
N ALA A 204 10.53 1.80 7.86
CA ALA A 204 11.97 1.57 7.89
C ALA A 204 12.34 0.18 7.34
N LYS A 205 11.61 -0.86 7.74
CA LYS A 205 11.79 -2.23 7.25
C LYS A 205 11.48 -2.36 5.75
N SER A 206 10.38 -1.75 5.30
CA SER A 206 10.00 -1.73 3.88
C SER A 206 11.05 -1.03 3.01
N LEU A 207 11.58 0.11 3.46
CA LEU A 207 12.64 0.84 2.75
C LEU A 207 13.95 0.06 2.68
N ALA A 208 14.34 -0.62 3.77
CA ALA A 208 15.51 -1.49 3.78
C ALA A 208 15.37 -2.61 2.74
N ALA A 209 14.19 -3.23 2.67
CA ALA A 209 13.88 -4.27 1.71
C ALA A 209 13.85 -3.75 0.26
N LYS A 210 13.21 -2.60 0.00
CA LYS A 210 13.22 -1.94 -1.32
C LYS A 210 14.66 -1.69 -1.82
N ARG A 211 15.55 -1.23 -0.93
CA ARG A 211 16.96 -1.01 -1.26
C ARG A 211 17.70 -2.30 -1.58
N ALA A 212 17.47 -3.36 -0.81
CA ALA A 212 18.04 -4.68 -1.07
C ALA A 212 17.61 -5.22 -2.44
N LEU A 213 16.29 -5.20 -2.72
CA LEU A 213 15.72 -5.67 -3.98
C LEU A 213 16.32 -4.97 -5.21
N ARG A 214 16.47 -3.63 -5.17
CA ARG A 214 17.10 -2.88 -6.27
C ARG A 214 18.50 -3.38 -6.60
N VAL A 215 19.28 -3.75 -5.58
CA VAL A 215 20.64 -4.27 -5.80
C VAL A 215 20.60 -5.71 -6.30
N LEU A 216 19.69 -6.54 -5.80
CA LEU A 216 19.51 -7.91 -6.27
C LEU A 216 19.11 -7.96 -7.75
N HIS A 217 18.16 -7.12 -8.19
CA HIS A 217 17.76 -7.04 -9.60
C HIS A 217 18.92 -6.62 -10.50
N LYS A 218 19.71 -5.60 -10.10
CA LYS A 218 20.91 -5.19 -10.85
C LYS A 218 21.97 -6.29 -10.98
N LEU A 219 22.15 -7.10 -9.94
CA LEU A 219 23.09 -8.23 -9.95
C LEU A 219 22.61 -9.37 -10.86
N GLN A 220 21.28 -9.59 -10.98
CA GLN A 220 20.72 -10.57 -11.90
C GLN A 220 20.86 -10.13 -13.37
N GLU A 221 20.62 -8.85 -13.66
CA GLU A 221 20.78 -8.27 -15.01
C GLU A 221 22.23 -8.36 -15.50
N THR A 222 23.22 -8.10 -14.62
CA THR A 222 24.65 -8.18 -14.97
C THR A 222 25.15 -9.62 -15.19
N GLN A 223 24.54 -10.62 -14.53
CA GLN A 223 24.85 -12.03 -14.77
C GLN A 223 24.23 -12.58 -16.06
N HIS A 224 23.10 -12.03 -16.53
CA HIS A 224 22.53 -12.40 -17.83
C HIS A 224 23.28 -11.81 -19.04
N THR A 225 24.01 -10.71 -18.88
CA THR A 225 24.88 -10.16 -19.92
C THR A 225 26.26 -10.81 -20.01
N SER A 226 26.58 -11.77 -19.13
CA SER A 226 27.88 -12.44 -19.04
C SER A 226 27.77 -13.98 -19.01
N GLY A 227 27.22 -14.56 -20.08
CA GLY A 227 27.27 -16.01 -20.41
C GLY A 227 27.92 -16.25 -21.79
N PRO A 228 28.53 -17.41 -22.07
CA PRO A 228 29.89 -17.50 -22.60
C PRO A 228 29.98 -17.48 -24.13
N ASN A 229 30.75 -16.54 -24.69
CA ASN A 229 31.44 -16.77 -25.95
C ASN A 229 32.66 -17.65 -25.66
N GLY A 230 32.46 -18.97 -25.76
CA GLY A 230 33.53 -19.96 -25.75
C GLY A 230 34.39 -19.82 -27.00
N THR A 231 35.61 -19.35 -26.80
CA THR A 231 36.71 -19.39 -27.77
C THR A 231 37.03 -20.85 -28.10
N VAL A 232 37.02 -21.22 -29.38
CA VAL A 232 37.82 -22.35 -29.89
C VAL A 232 38.51 -21.91 -31.17
N ALA A 233 39.80 -21.61 -31.05
CA ALA A 233 40.81 -21.87 -32.07
C ALA A 233 41.84 -22.80 -31.39
N PRO A 234 42.39 -23.80 -32.10
CA PRO A 234 43.61 -23.49 -32.85
C PRO A 234 43.72 -24.21 -34.21
N ALA A 235 44.73 -23.76 -34.95
CA ALA A 235 45.08 -24.11 -36.32
C ALA A 235 45.39 -25.59 -36.59
N SER A 236 45.12 -26.03 -37.82
CA SER A 236 45.92 -27.02 -38.52
C SER A 236 46.09 -26.62 -39.99
N SER A 237 47.36 -26.45 -40.35
CA SER A 237 47.88 -26.27 -41.70
C SER A 237 47.80 -27.57 -42.49
N LEU A 238 47.32 -27.50 -43.74
CA LEU A 238 47.61 -28.50 -44.77
C LEU A 238 47.75 -27.82 -46.14
N THR A 239 48.99 -27.88 -46.60
CA THR A 239 49.56 -27.58 -47.91
C THR A 239 48.93 -28.35 -49.07
N THR A 240 48.79 -27.65 -50.21
CA THR A 240 49.04 -28.08 -51.61
C THR A 240 48.21 -29.22 -52.23
N ASN A 241 47.42 -28.95 -53.29
CA ASN A 241 47.77 -29.31 -54.68
C ASN A 241 46.67 -28.99 -55.71
N ARG A 242 47.14 -28.47 -56.86
CA ARG A 242 46.54 -28.31 -58.21
C ARG A 242 45.43 -27.30 -58.44
#